data_AF-A0A6G3ML64-F1
#
_entry.id   AF-A0A6G3ML64-F1
#
_cell.length_a   1.000
_cell.length_b   1.000
_cell.length_c   1.000
_cell.angle_alpha   90.00
_cell.angle_beta   90.00
_cell.angle_gamma   90.00
#
_symmetry.space_group_name_H-M   'P 1'
#
loop_
_entity.id
_entity.type
_entity.pdbx_description
1 polymer ?
#
loop_
_entity_poly.entity_id
_entity_poly.type
_entity_poly.pdbx_seq_one_letter_code
_entity_poly.pdbx_strand_id
1 'polypeptide(L)'
;VNVMEKVCQKENINLPIKLAKRICEESGKNLRRALLMLETCRVMNSSFSDDQNIELPHWQLFIREISQTIIQSQTPEKLMELRSKYYELLSHCIPSDIIMKVCRFFFYFIRNYCSIYYHFAMIL
;
A
#
# COMPACT_ATOMS: atom_id res chain seq x y z
N VAL A 1 4.22 -7.20 17.44
CA VAL A 1 3.22 -8.19 17.92
C VAL A 1 2.70 -7.86 19.32
N ASN A 2 3.54 -7.80 20.36
CA ASN A 2 3.10 -7.59 21.76
C ASN A 2 2.12 -6.42 22.01
N VAL A 3 2.26 -5.31 21.28
CA VAL A 3 1.32 -4.16 21.44
C VAL A 3 -0.07 -4.49 20.88
N MET A 4 -0.16 -5.16 19.74
CA MET A 4 -1.45 -5.59 19.17
C MET A 4 -2.14 -6.62 20.06
N GLU A 5 -1.40 -7.59 20.59
CA GLU A 5 -1.94 -8.58 21.53
C GLU A 5 -2.51 -7.91 22.79
N LYS A 6 -1.80 -6.91 23.35
CA LYS A 6 -2.31 -6.13 24.49
C LYS A 6 -3.59 -5.38 24.17
N VAL A 7 -3.72 -4.83 22.96
CA VAL A 7 -4.95 -4.13 22.52
C VAL A 7 -6.09 -5.15 22.36
N CYS A 8 -5.84 -6.27 21.68
CA CYS A 8 -6.84 -7.33 21.51
C CYS A 8 -7.30 -7.94 22.85
N GLN A 9 -6.39 -8.12 23.81
CA GLN A 9 -6.72 -8.58 25.16
C GLN A 9 -7.63 -7.60 25.90
N LYS A 10 -7.41 -6.29 25.76
CA LYS A 10 -8.29 -5.27 26.36
C LYS A 10 -9.69 -5.26 25.74
N GLU A 11 -9.77 -5.49 24.43
CA GLU A 11 -11.03 -5.55 23.69
C GLU A 11 -11.72 -6.93 23.76
N ASN A 12 -11.18 -7.87 24.56
CA ASN A 12 -11.65 -9.26 24.66
C ASN A 12 -11.75 -9.98 23.29
N ILE A 13 -10.78 -9.71 22.41
CA ILE A 13 -10.71 -10.30 21.07
C ILE A 13 -9.55 -11.29 21.01
N ASN A 14 -9.82 -12.50 20.51
CA ASN A 14 -8.77 -13.48 20.27
C ASN A 14 -8.12 -13.23 18.90
N LEU A 15 -6.87 -12.78 18.89
CA LEU A 15 -6.11 -12.52 17.66
C LEU A 15 -5.23 -13.72 17.31
N PRO A 16 -5.40 -14.34 16.13
CA PRO A 16 -4.52 -15.41 15.70
C PRO A 16 -3.10 -14.90 15.42
N ILE A 17 -2.10 -15.64 15.90
CA ILE A 17 -0.68 -15.25 15.80
C ILE A 17 -0.23 -15.11 14.34
N LYS A 18 -0.75 -15.95 13.43
CA LYS A 18 -0.42 -15.90 12.00
C LYS A 18 -0.88 -14.57 11.38
N LEU A 19 -2.13 -14.18 11.64
CA LEU A 19 -2.68 -12.91 11.19
C LEU A 19 -1.89 -11.73 11.77
N ALA A 20 -1.56 -11.77 13.07
CA ALA A 20 -0.77 -10.73 13.73
C ALA A 20 0.62 -10.53 13.09
N LYS A 21 1.29 -11.62 12.72
CA LYS A 21 2.59 -11.57 12.02
C LYS A 21 2.46 -10.96 10.63
N ARG A 22 1.47 -11.39 9.83
CA ARG A 22 1.21 -10.84 8.49
C ARG A 22 0.90 -9.34 8.56
N ILE A 23 0.07 -8.89 9.50
CA ILE A 23 -0.20 -7.46 9.71
C ILE A 23 1.09 -6.71 10.08
N CYS A 24 1.95 -7.29 10.93
CA CYS A 24 3.23 -6.65 11.28
C CYS A 24 4.14 -6.48 10.05
N GLU A 25 4.21 -7.48 9.17
CA GLU A 25 4.99 -7.44 7.93
C GLU A 25 4.44 -6.36 6.98
N GLU A 26 3.14 -6.38 6.69
CA GLU A 26 2.46 -5.45 5.78
C GLU A 26 2.39 -4.01 6.31
N SER A 27 2.47 -3.82 7.63
CA SER A 27 2.47 -2.49 8.24
C SER A 27 3.73 -1.67 7.97
N GLY A 28 4.80 -2.29 7.46
CA GLY A 28 6.06 -1.61 7.17
C GLY A 28 6.72 -0.99 8.41
N LYS A 29 6.63 -1.67 9.56
CA LYS A 29 7.12 -1.21 10.88
C LYS A 29 6.41 0.05 11.41
N ASN A 30 5.22 0.39 10.90
CA ASN A 30 4.41 1.48 11.39
C ASN A 30 3.29 0.96 12.30
N LEU A 31 3.39 1.24 13.61
CA LEU A 31 2.43 0.75 14.60
C LEU A 31 1.02 1.31 14.39
N ARG A 32 0.87 2.58 14.04
CA ARG A 32 -0.45 3.18 13.76
C ARG A 32 -1.12 2.47 12.59
N ARG A 33 -0.35 2.20 11.54
CA ARG A 33 -0.83 1.44 10.38
C ARG A 33 -1.23 0.02 10.76
N ALA A 34 -0.41 -0.68 11.56
CA ALA A 34 -0.74 -2.02 12.03
C ALA A 34 -2.07 -2.08 12.80
N LEU A 35 -2.32 -1.10 13.69
CA LEU A 35 -3.57 -1.01 14.43
C LEU A 35 -4.78 -0.70 13.54
N LEU A 36 -4.63 0.23 12.58
CA LEU A 36 -5.70 0.53 11.64
C LEU A 36 -6.03 -0.69 10.77
N MET A 37 -5.03 -1.44 10.31
CA MET A 37 -5.23 -2.67 9.54
C MET A 37 -5.94 -3.74 10.39
N LEU A 38 -5.61 -3.85 11.67
CA LEU A 38 -6.30 -4.74 12.61
C LEU A 38 -7.78 -4.37 12.78
N GLU A 39 -8.09 -3.08 12.93
CA GLU A 39 -9.46 -2.58 13.01
C GLU A 39 -10.24 -2.86 11.72
N THR A 40 -9.65 -2.59 10.54
CA THR A 40 -10.28 -2.92 9.25
C THR A 40 -10.55 -4.42 9.14
N CYS A 41 -9.61 -5.28 9.56
CA CYS A 41 -9.83 -6.72 9.59
C CYS A 41 -11.03 -7.11 10.47
N ARG A 42 -11.22 -6.44 11.61
CA ARG A 42 -12.35 -6.68 12.51
C ARG A 42 -13.68 -6.19 11.96
N VAL A 43 -13.68 -5.09 11.20
CA VAL A 43 -14.89 -4.56 10.55
C VAL A 43 -15.34 -5.49 9.42
N MET A 44 -14.40 -6.01 8.63
CA MET A 44 -14.71 -6.93 7.54
C MET A 44 -15.21 -8.30 8.02
N ASN A 45 -14.61 -8.83 9.08
CA ASN A 45 -14.97 -10.13 9.63
C ASN A 45 -15.23 -10.01 11.13
N SER A 46 -16.43 -10.37 11.55
CA SER A 46 -16.85 -10.37 12.95
C SER A 46 -15.97 -11.27 13.84
N SER A 47 -15.35 -12.31 13.28
CA SER A 47 -14.29 -13.11 13.91
C SER A 47 -13.03 -13.14 13.06
N PHE A 48 -11.85 -13.12 13.71
CA PHE A 48 -10.59 -13.21 13.00
C PHE A 48 -10.34 -14.63 12.49
N SER A 49 -9.84 -14.73 11.25
CA SER A 49 -9.39 -15.98 10.64
C SER A 49 -7.89 -15.91 10.32
N ASP A 50 -7.20 -17.04 10.37
CA ASP A 50 -5.76 -17.15 10.03
C ASP A 50 -5.47 -16.69 8.60
N ASP A 51 -6.35 -17.05 7.66
CA ASP A 51 -6.20 -16.80 6.21
C ASP A 51 -6.96 -15.55 5.75
N GLN A 52 -7.37 -14.71 6.69
CA GLN A 52 -8.06 -13.47 6.35
C GLN A 52 -7.20 -12.59 5.43
N ASN A 53 -7.85 -11.97 4.44
CA ASN A 53 -7.17 -11.03 3.56
C ASN A 53 -6.96 -9.70 4.29
N ILE A 54 -5.77 -9.14 4.14
CA ILE A 54 -5.41 -7.86 4.74
C ILE A 54 -5.63 -6.79 3.68
N GLU A 55 -6.64 -5.95 3.88
CA GLU A 55 -6.91 -4.87 2.95
C GLU A 55 -5.86 -3.76 3.08
N LEU A 56 -5.33 -3.37 1.93
CA LEU A 56 -4.47 -2.21 1.81
C LEU A 56 -5.34 -0.96 1.59
N PRO A 57 -4.88 0.23 2.04
CA PRO A 57 -5.58 1.48 1.74
C PRO A 57 -5.78 1.65 0.22
N HIS A 58 -6.96 2.10 -0.20
CA HIS A 58 -7.31 2.27 -1.62
C HIS A 58 -6.27 3.04 -2.41
N TRP A 59 -5.72 4.12 -1.84
CA TRP A 59 -4.70 4.91 -2.50
C TRP A 59 -3.40 4.13 -2.80
N GLN A 60 -3.04 3.14 -1.98
CA GLN A 60 -1.87 2.30 -2.24
C GLN A 60 -2.12 1.31 -3.37
N LEU A 61 -3.34 0.77 -3.44
CA LEU A 61 -3.77 -0.08 -4.55
C LEU A 61 -3.77 0.71 -5.86
N PHE A 62 -4.25 1.95 -5.83
CA PHE A 62 -4.25 2.84 -6.99
C PHE A 62 -2.83 3.18 -7.47
N ILE A 63 -1.91 3.46 -6.55
CA ILE A 63 -0.49 3.66 -6.89
C ILE A 63 0.14 2.39 -7.48
N ARG A 64 -0.25 1.20 -6.99
CA ARG A 64 0.20 -0.08 -7.55
C ARG A 64 -0.28 -0.26 -8.99
N GLU A 65 -1.54 0.07 -9.28
CA GLU A 65 -2.11 0.05 -10.64
C GLU A 65 -1.38 1.03 -11.57
N ILE A 66 -1.13 2.26 -11.11
CA ILE A 66 -0.33 3.26 -11.82
C ILE A 66 1.05 2.70 -12.16
N SER A 67 1.71 2.09 -11.16
CA SER A 67 3.04 1.50 -11.33
C SER A 67 3.03 0.38 -12.37
N GLN A 68 2.02 -0.51 -12.33
CA GLN A 68 1.83 -1.57 -13.32
C GLN A 68 1.60 -1.02 -14.73
N THR A 69 0.77 0.01 -14.85
CA THR A 69 0.50 0.67 -16.14
C THR A 69 1.78 1.24 -16.76
N ILE A 70 2.61 1.93 -15.95
CA ILE A 70 3.90 2.48 -16.41
C ILE A 70 4.84 1.37 -16.90
N ILE A 71 4.81 0.20 -16.27
CA ILE A 71 5.68 -0.93 -16.66
C ILE A 71 5.18 -1.58 -17.95
N GLN A 72 3.87 -1.74 -18.09
CA GLN A 72 3.24 -2.39 -19.23
C GLN A 72 3.36 -1.57 -20.52
N SER A 73 3.25 -0.24 -20.45
CA SER A 73 3.23 0.60 -21.64
C SER A 73 3.79 2.00 -21.38
N GLN A 74 4.76 2.41 -22.19
CA GLN A 74 5.40 3.73 -22.13
C GLN A 74 5.04 4.59 -23.36
N THR A 75 3.76 4.64 -23.74
CA THR A 75 3.28 5.51 -24.83
C THR A 75 2.90 6.91 -24.31
N PRO A 76 2.94 7.96 -25.16
CA PRO A 76 2.52 9.32 -24.79
C PRO A 76 1.06 9.39 -24.32
N GLU A 77 0.18 8.59 -24.92
CA GLU A 77 -1.23 8.49 -24.54
C GLU A 77 -1.39 7.96 -23.11
N LYS A 78 -0.66 6.89 -22.76
CA LYS A 78 -0.67 6.35 -21.40
C LYS A 78 -0.05 7.29 -20.38
N LEU A 79 0.98 8.04 -20.77
CA LEU A 79 1.53 9.09 -19.92
C LEU A 79 0.49 10.17 -19.58
N MET A 80 -0.37 10.55 -20.54
CA MET A 80 -1.46 11.50 -20.29
C MET A 80 -2.51 10.93 -19.32
N GLU A 81 -2.88 9.66 -19.48
CA GLU A 81 -3.78 8.97 -18.53
C GLU A 81 -3.18 8.93 -17.12
N LEU A 82 -1.91 8.59 -17.00
CA LEU A 82 -1.18 8.53 -15.73
C LEU A 82 -1.09 9.89 -15.04
N ARG A 83 -0.91 10.97 -15.81
CA ARG A 83 -0.95 12.34 -15.30
C ARG A 83 -2.31 12.66 -14.68
N SER A 84 -3.41 12.25 -15.30
CA SER A 84 -4.76 12.41 -14.73
C SER A 84 -4.92 11.62 -13.42
N LYS A 85 -4.50 10.35 -13.39
CA LYS A 85 -4.50 9.53 -12.17
C LYS A 85 -3.64 10.13 -11.06
N TYR A 86 -2.51 10.74 -11.40
CA TYR A 86 -1.66 11.44 -10.44
C TYR A 86 -2.37 12.66 -9.83
N TYR A 87 -3.11 13.42 -10.64
CA TYR A 87 -3.90 14.55 -10.13
C TYR A 87 -5.05 14.12 -9.22
N GLU A 88 -5.66 12.96 -9.47
CA GLU A 88 -6.65 12.38 -8.57
C GLU A 88 -6.07 12.06 -7.18
N LEU A 89 -4.83 11.53 -7.12
CA LEU A 89 -4.16 11.33 -5.82
C LEU A 89 -3.90 12.65 -5.09
N LEU A 90 -3.49 13.68 -5.82
CA LEU A 90 -3.24 15.00 -5.23
C LEU A 90 -4.53 15.67 -4.74
N SER A 91 -5.64 15.54 -5.48
CA SER A 91 -6.93 16.09 -5.07
C SER A 91 -7.48 15.41 -3.80
N HIS A 92 -7.11 14.16 -3.55
CA HIS A 92 -7.37 13.43 -2.31
C HIS A 92 -6.38 13.75 -1.17
N CYS A 93 -5.64 14.86 -1.27
CA CYS A 93 -4.70 15.33 -0.25
C CYS A 93 -3.58 14.33 0.08
N ILE A 94 -3.17 13.51 -0.88
CA ILE A 94 -2.02 12.61 -0.72
C ILE A 94 -0.76 13.37 -1.14
N PRO A 95 0.21 13.60 -0.25
CA PRO A 95 1.42 14.33 -0.59
C PRO A 95 2.21 13.66 -1.72
N SER A 96 2.72 14.47 -2.66
CA SER A 96 3.53 14.03 -3.80
C SER A 96 4.74 13.17 -3.38
N ASP A 97 5.39 13.52 -2.27
CA ASP A 97 6.51 12.76 -1.71
C ASP A 97 6.14 11.32 -1.34
N ILE A 98 4.93 11.13 -0.79
CA ILE A 98 4.43 9.79 -0.44
C ILE A 98 4.16 9.01 -1.72
N ILE A 99 3.51 9.63 -2.70
CA ILE A 99 3.21 9.00 -3.99
C ILE A 99 4.51 8.51 -4.65
N MET A 100 5.51 9.39 -4.76
CA MET A 100 6.79 9.06 -5.38
C MET A 100 7.58 8.02 -4.59
N LYS A 101 7.54 8.04 -3.25
CA LYS A 101 8.20 7.03 -2.42
C LYS A 101 7.60 5.65 -2.62
N VAL A 102 6.28 5.55 -2.70
CA VAL A 102 5.57 4.28 -2.93
C VAL A 102 5.79 3.78 -4.36
N CYS A 103 5.68 4.65 -5.36
CA CYS A 103 6.06 4.32 -6.74
C CYS A 103 7.49 3.80 -6.81
N ARG A 104 8.46 4.49 -6.19
CA ARG A 104 9.86 4.06 -6.16
C ARG A 104 10.04 2.67 -5.57
N PHE A 105 9.31 2.33 -4.51
CA PHE A 105 9.38 0.99 -3.93
C PHE A 105 8.93 -0.08 -4.93
N PHE A 106 7.84 0.16 -5.67
CA PHE A 106 7.38 -0.73 -6.74
C PHE A 106 8.37 -0.80 -7.92
N PHE A 107 8.97 0.32 -8.32
CA PHE A 107 10.00 0.35 -9.37
C PHE A 107 11.31 -0.33 -8.94
N TYR A 108 11.75 -0.16 -7.70
CA TYR A 108 12.99 -0.77 -7.19
C TYR A 108 12.88 -2.29 -7.10
N PHE A 109 11.70 -2.82 -6.75
CA PHE A 109 11.42 -4.25 -6.80
C PHE A 109 11.52 -4.84 -8.23
N ILE A 110 11.33 -4.00 -9.26
CA ILE A 110 11.30 -4.41 -10.68
C ILE A 110 12.59 -3.98 -11.43
N ARG A 111 13.49 -3.23 -10.77
CA ARG A 111 14.74 -2.66 -11.32
C ARG A 111 15.81 -3.69 -11.68
N ASN A 112 15.52 -4.99 -11.63
CA ASN A 112 16.36 -5.98 -12.32
C ASN A 112 16.13 -5.99 -13.86
N TYR A 113 15.18 -5.23 -14.42
CA TYR A 113 14.83 -5.37 -15.85
C TYR A 113 14.64 -4.11 -16.72
N CYS A 114 14.78 -2.84 -16.26
CA CYS A 114 14.70 -1.74 -17.25
C CYS A 114 15.35 -0.39 -16.90
N SER A 115 16.02 0.18 -17.89
CA SER A 115 16.82 1.41 -17.92
C SER A 115 15.99 2.72 -17.94
N ILE A 116 14.80 2.74 -17.33
CA ILE A 116 13.80 3.81 -17.52
C ILE A 116 13.93 4.97 -16.50
N TYR A 117 14.84 4.86 -15.53
CA TYR A 117 15.01 5.83 -14.43
C TYR A 117 15.29 7.27 -14.89
N TYR A 118 15.83 7.48 -16.09
CA TYR A 118 16.21 8.80 -16.56
C TYR A 118 15.09 9.59 -17.24
N HIS A 119 14.05 8.95 -17.77
CA HIS A 119 13.02 9.68 -18.53
C HIS A 119 11.89 10.22 -17.64
N PHE A 120 11.56 9.53 -16.54
CA PHE A 120 10.45 9.93 -15.67
C PHE A 120 10.78 11.13 -14.76
N ALA A 121 12.06 11.32 -14.41
CA ALA A 121 12.50 12.46 -13.60
C ALA A 121 12.55 13.79 -14.37
N MET A 122 12.33 13.77 -15.69
CA MET A 122 12.41 14.96 -16.54
C MET A 122 11.03 15.49 -16.98
N ILE A 123 9.95 14.77 -16.66
CA ILE A 123 8.58 15.08 -17.11
C ILE A 123 7.70 15.66 -15.97
N LEU A 124 8.16 15.59 -14.73
CA LEU A 124 7.58 16.23 -13.54
C LEU A 124 8.54 17.29 -13.01
#